data_AF-A0A820M0R2-F1
#
_entry.id   AF-A0A820M0R2-F1
#
_cell.length_a   1.000
_cell.length_b   1.000
_cell.length_c   1.000
_cell.angle_alpha   90.00
_cell.angle_beta   90.00
_cell.angle_gamma   90.00
#
_symmetry.space_group_name_H-M   'P 1'
#
loop_
_entity.id
_entity.type
_entity.pdbx_description
1 polymer ?
#
loop_
_entity_poly.entity_id
_entity_poly.type
_entity_poly.pdbx_seq_one_letter_code
_entity_poly.pdbx_strand_id
1 'polypeptide(L)'
;PLPLGLLQNDRSTLTTNEWTLLSNFLHAFDEQNSSIRIQNSLNELCSLPPKLRLKPSELKNLIRELYSSIGPLIECSPDFHSLPVNVRQVLVKRNLYITGAMNGLFLCRELSVLNNVTVHNFYVQLYGCDYMIECHRNIAQYDSNGSLIKIFIFILAFSTNCSIVKCDNEGDISITSNPINLVSIQNVYATMLWKYLVYLYGFKEAALRFTRLVKSVLDLISMLNKAPQIETRHRIMDTIITETERTLVIGD
;
A
#
# COMPACT_ATOMS: atom_id res chain seq x y z
N PRO A 1 -18.77 32.20 -19.75
CA PRO A 1 -19.79 31.86 -18.73
C PRO A 1 -20.02 30.33 -18.69
N LEU A 2 -19.38 29.63 -17.75
CA LEU A 2 -19.75 28.24 -17.45
C LEU A 2 -21.06 28.23 -16.66
N PRO A 3 -21.95 27.24 -16.85
CA PRO A 3 -23.23 27.21 -16.16
C PRO A 3 -23.00 26.90 -14.68
N LEU A 4 -23.40 27.83 -13.80
CA LEU A 4 -23.43 27.70 -12.35
C LEU A 4 -24.26 26.51 -11.82
N GLY A 5 -24.97 25.78 -12.69
CA GLY A 5 -25.84 24.66 -12.32
C GLY A 5 -25.12 23.36 -11.93
N LEU A 6 -23.84 23.17 -12.32
CA LEU A 6 -23.09 21.96 -11.95
C LEU A 6 -22.57 21.99 -10.50
N LEU A 7 -22.43 23.17 -9.89
CA LEU A 7 -21.96 23.35 -8.52
C LEU A 7 -23.08 23.21 -7.47
N GLN A 8 -24.34 23.46 -7.84
CA GLN A 8 -25.47 23.38 -6.89
C GLN A 8 -25.99 21.96 -6.66
N ASN A 9 -25.63 21.00 -7.52
CA ASN A 9 -25.89 19.56 -7.34
C ASN A 9 -24.62 18.77 -6.98
N ASP A 10 -23.54 19.48 -6.64
CA ASP A 10 -22.22 18.89 -6.53
C ASP A 10 -22.06 18.15 -5.21
N ARG A 11 -22.22 16.82 -5.27
CA ARG A 11 -21.83 15.90 -4.19
C ARG A 11 -20.29 15.84 -4.03
N SER A 12 -19.53 16.79 -4.57
CA SER A 12 -18.07 16.87 -4.48
C SER A 12 -17.54 17.19 -3.09
N THR A 13 -18.41 17.64 -2.18
CA THR A 13 -18.04 17.89 -0.78
C THR A 13 -18.12 16.60 0.03
N LEU A 14 -17.12 16.44 0.91
CA LEU A 14 -17.14 15.40 1.93
C LEU A 14 -18.25 15.72 2.94
N THR A 15 -19.14 14.76 3.16
CA THR A 15 -20.13 14.79 4.25
C THR A 15 -19.43 14.66 5.60
N THR A 16 -20.12 14.99 6.70
CA THR A 16 -19.58 14.82 8.05
C THR A 16 -19.11 13.38 8.31
N ASN A 17 -19.90 12.39 7.87
CA ASN A 17 -19.54 10.99 8.03
C ASN A 17 -18.28 10.62 7.23
N GLU A 18 -18.14 11.12 6.00
CA GLU A 18 -16.95 10.90 5.19
C GLU A 18 -15.70 11.59 5.79
N TRP A 19 -15.85 12.77 6.42
CA TRP A 19 -14.77 13.42 7.16
C TRP A 19 -14.35 12.61 8.39
N THR A 20 -15.30 12.12 9.17
CA THR A 20 -15.03 11.26 10.33
C THR A 20 -14.32 9.99 9.88
N LEU A 21 -14.81 9.36 8.83
CA LEU A 21 -14.23 8.15 8.26
C LEU A 21 -12.78 8.40 7.80
N LEU A 22 -12.55 9.47 7.03
CA LEU A 22 -11.22 9.88 6.58
C LEU A 22 -10.26 10.11 7.77
N SER A 23 -10.71 10.85 8.78
CA SER A 23 -9.92 11.14 9.98
C SER A 23 -9.55 9.87 10.72
N ASN A 24 -10.50 8.96 10.93
CA ASN A 24 -10.28 7.70 11.62
C ASN A 24 -9.24 6.85 10.90
N PHE A 25 -9.24 6.84 9.56
CA PHE A 25 -8.23 6.09 8.80
C PHE A 25 -6.84 6.68 8.90
N LEU A 26 -6.72 7.99 8.77
CA LEU A 26 -5.42 8.64 8.88
C LEU A 26 -4.84 8.40 10.29
N HIS A 27 -5.68 8.50 11.31
CA HIS A 27 -5.30 8.19 12.68
C HIS A 27 -4.90 6.73 12.86
N ALA A 28 -5.70 5.78 12.38
CA ALA A 28 -5.40 4.36 12.48
C ALA A 28 -4.09 3.98 11.77
N PHE A 29 -3.77 4.64 10.65
CA PHE A 29 -2.49 4.48 9.97
C PHE A 29 -1.33 5.01 10.83
N ASP A 30 -1.50 6.19 11.43
CA ASP A 30 -0.46 6.84 12.23
C ASP A 30 -0.21 6.12 13.57
N GLU A 31 -1.26 5.57 14.18
CA GLU A 31 -1.18 4.75 15.40
C GLU A 31 -0.37 3.46 15.21
N GLN A 32 -0.22 2.97 13.98
CA GLN A 32 0.61 1.80 13.73
C GLN A 32 2.08 2.02 14.07
N ASN A 33 2.54 3.25 14.32
CA ASN A 33 3.92 3.57 14.72
C ASN A 33 4.98 2.95 13.80
N SER A 34 4.63 2.72 12.52
CA SER A 34 5.47 1.97 11.58
C SER A 34 6.76 2.72 11.29
N SER A 35 6.69 4.05 11.25
CA SER A 35 7.84 4.94 11.17
C SER A 35 8.85 4.72 12.29
N ILE A 36 8.38 4.58 13.53
CA ILE A 36 9.24 4.36 14.70
C ILE A 36 9.88 2.97 14.63
N ARG A 37 9.10 1.93 14.31
CA ARG A 37 9.63 0.57 14.19
C ARG A 37 10.71 0.47 13.11
N ILE A 38 10.45 1.03 11.93
CA ILE A 38 11.42 1.05 10.83
C ILE A 38 12.66 1.84 11.23
N GLN A 39 12.51 3.00 11.86
CA GLN A 39 13.66 3.78 12.31
C GLN A 39 14.51 3.02 13.33
N ASN A 40 13.88 2.31 14.27
CA ASN A 40 14.57 1.45 15.23
C ASN A 40 15.32 0.31 14.52
N SER A 41 14.67 -0.40 13.60
CA SER A 41 15.32 -1.46 12.80
C SER A 41 16.48 -0.93 11.96
N LEU A 42 16.38 0.29 11.43
CA LEU A 42 17.46 0.94 10.70
C LEU A 42 18.64 1.29 11.60
N ASN A 43 18.37 1.80 12.80
CA ASN A 43 19.40 2.13 13.79
C ASN A 43 20.12 0.85 14.25
N GLU A 44 19.37 -0.22 14.53
CA GLU A 44 19.91 -1.55 14.86
C GLU A 44 20.79 -2.07 13.73
N LEU A 45 20.29 -2.08 12.49
CA LEU A 45 21.06 -2.48 11.30
C LEU A 45 22.37 -1.69 11.16
N CYS A 46 22.32 -0.37 11.35
CA CYS A 46 23.50 0.49 11.25
C CYS A 46 24.50 0.26 12.39
N SER A 47 24.05 -0.16 13.56
CA SER A 47 24.91 -0.49 14.70
C SER A 47 25.67 -1.80 14.56
N LEU A 48 25.19 -2.73 13.72
CA LEU A 48 25.83 -4.02 13.50
C LEU A 48 27.22 -3.85 12.83
N PRO A 49 28.16 -4.79 13.01
CA PRO A 49 29.39 -4.86 12.24
C PRO A 49 29.12 -5.05 10.73
N PRO A 50 29.94 -4.50 9.80
CA PRO A 50 29.69 -4.59 8.35
C PRO A 50 29.42 -5.99 7.81
N LYS A 51 30.09 -7.02 8.34
CA LYS A 51 29.90 -8.43 7.96
C LYS A 51 28.52 -8.99 8.35
N LEU A 52 27.90 -8.43 9.38
CA LEU A 52 26.56 -8.83 9.85
C LEU A 52 25.44 -8.00 9.19
N ARG A 53 25.72 -6.74 8.80
CA ARG A 53 24.77 -5.86 8.08
C ARG A 53 24.26 -6.46 6.77
N LEU A 54 25.10 -7.23 6.10
CA LEU A 54 24.79 -7.81 4.78
C LEU A 54 24.10 -9.18 4.87
N LYS A 55 23.70 -9.62 6.06
CA LYS A 55 23.00 -10.90 6.20
C LYS A 55 21.57 -10.80 5.65
N PRO A 56 21.11 -11.78 4.86
CA PRO A 56 19.72 -11.82 4.38
C PRO A 56 18.65 -11.81 5.48
N SER A 57 18.98 -12.26 6.70
CA SER A 57 18.08 -12.22 7.86
C SER A 57 17.67 -10.81 8.24
N GLU A 58 18.63 -9.88 8.28
CA GLU A 58 18.37 -8.50 8.71
C GLU A 58 17.50 -7.77 7.69
N LEU A 59 17.71 -8.04 6.41
CA LEU A 59 16.84 -7.54 5.37
C LEU A 59 15.43 -8.10 5.49
N LYS A 60 15.29 -9.42 5.70
CA LYS A 60 13.96 -10.03 5.83
C LYS A 60 13.19 -9.35 6.96
N ASN A 61 13.87 -8.97 8.04
CA ASN A 61 13.28 -8.20 9.14
C ASN A 61 12.87 -6.79 8.69
N LEU A 62 13.73 -6.04 8.00
CA LEU A 62 13.37 -4.71 7.49
C LEU A 62 12.21 -4.75 6.49
N ILE A 63 12.21 -5.71 5.55
CA ILE A 63 11.11 -5.91 4.60
C ILE A 63 9.84 -6.31 5.35
N ARG A 64 9.93 -7.18 6.36
CA ARG A 64 8.78 -7.51 7.21
C ARG A 64 8.19 -6.26 7.86
N GLU A 65 9.01 -5.39 8.44
CA GLU A 65 8.53 -4.15 9.06
C GLU A 65 7.88 -3.18 8.06
N LEU A 66 8.38 -3.13 6.83
CA LEU A 66 7.78 -2.30 5.77
C LEU A 66 6.38 -2.78 5.34
N TYR A 67 6.06 -4.06 5.54
CA TYR A 67 4.79 -4.67 5.13
C TYR A 67 3.86 -4.94 6.33
N SER A 68 4.39 -5.04 7.56
CA SER A 68 3.67 -5.46 8.76
C SER A 68 2.54 -4.51 9.15
N SER A 69 2.61 -3.25 8.72
CA SER A 69 1.59 -2.24 9.03
C SER A 69 0.28 -2.41 8.28
N ILE A 70 0.27 -3.15 7.16
CA ILE A 70 -0.92 -3.31 6.34
C ILE A 70 -1.96 -4.22 7.01
N GLY A 71 -1.52 -5.28 7.69
CA GLY A 71 -2.44 -6.20 8.34
C GLY A 71 -3.34 -5.51 9.38
N PRO A 72 -2.75 -4.88 10.43
CA PRO A 72 -3.50 -4.13 11.43
C PRO A 72 -4.33 -2.97 10.85
N LEU A 73 -3.84 -2.34 9.78
CA LEU A 73 -4.57 -1.28 9.09
C LEU A 73 -5.84 -1.80 8.41
N ILE A 74 -5.81 -2.98 7.82
CA ILE A 74 -7.01 -3.60 7.23
C ILE A 74 -7.95 -4.07 8.34
N GLU A 75 -7.40 -4.62 9.41
CA GLU A 75 -8.13 -5.14 10.57
C GLU A 75 -8.93 -4.05 11.31
N CYS A 76 -8.44 -2.80 11.34
CA CYS A 76 -9.18 -1.72 11.99
C CYS A 76 -10.43 -1.28 11.19
N SER A 77 -10.63 -1.82 9.98
CA SER A 77 -11.78 -1.50 9.13
C SER A 77 -13.01 -2.35 9.49
N PRO A 78 -14.15 -1.72 9.84
CA PRO A 78 -15.42 -2.45 9.97
C PRO A 78 -15.81 -3.18 8.67
N ASP A 79 -15.43 -2.61 7.52
CA ASP A 79 -15.72 -3.20 6.21
C ASP A 79 -14.99 -4.54 6.03
N PHE A 80 -13.79 -4.72 6.60
CA PHE A 80 -13.08 -6.00 6.54
C PHE A 80 -13.83 -7.09 7.30
N HIS A 81 -14.30 -6.79 8.51
CA HIS A 81 -15.05 -7.74 9.35
C HIS A 81 -16.46 -8.05 8.82
N SER A 82 -17.00 -7.18 7.97
CA SER A 82 -18.26 -7.44 7.27
C SER A 82 -18.13 -8.51 6.17
N LEU A 83 -16.90 -8.83 5.74
CA LEU A 83 -16.63 -9.79 4.68
C LEU A 83 -16.57 -11.22 5.22
N PRO A 84 -17.10 -12.21 4.46
CA PRO A 84 -16.88 -13.62 4.76
C PRO A 84 -15.39 -13.97 4.94
N VAL A 85 -15.09 -14.90 5.86
CA VAL A 85 -13.74 -15.38 6.19
C VAL A 85 -12.92 -15.72 4.94
N ASN A 86 -13.51 -16.45 4.00
CA ASN A 86 -12.84 -16.83 2.74
C ASN A 86 -12.49 -15.60 1.87
N VAL A 87 -13.32 -14.56 1.87
CA VAL A 87 -13.03 -13.30 1.16
C VAL A 87 -11.88 -12.57 1.85
N ARG A 88 -11.90 -12.51 3.19
CA ARG A 88 -10.84 -11.89 4.00
C ARG A 88 -9.48 -12.53 3.66
N GLN A 89 -9.41 -13.86 3.61
CA GLN A 89 -8.19 -14.59 3.23
C GLN A 89 -7.73 -14.23 1.82
N VAL A 90 -8.63 -14.30 0.84
CA VAL A 90 -8.30 -14.02 -0.56
C VAL A 90 -7.83 -12.58 -0.77
N LEU A 91 -8.46 -11.62 -0.07
CA LEU A 91 -8.09 -10.21 -0.11
C LEU A 91 -6.69 -10.00 0.45
N VAL A 92 -6.36 -10.59 1.60
CA VAL A 92 -5.00 -10.54 2.18
C VAL A 92 -3.99 -11.18 1.21
N LYS A 93 -4.27 -12.40 0.72
CA LYS A 93 -3.38 -13.12 -0.21
C LYS A 93 -3.05 -12.30 -1.46
N ARG A 94 -4.06 -11.68 -2.06
CA ARG A 94 -3.94 -11.00 -3.36
C ARG A 94 -3.40 -9.58 -3.26
N ASN A 95 -3.83 -8.83 -2.24
CA ASN A 95 -3.59 -7.40 -2.21
C ASN A 95 -2.36 -7.03 -1.39
N LEU A 96 -1.98 -7.84 -0.39
CA LEU A 96 -0.88 -7.51 0.52
C LEU A 96 0.45 -7.28 -0.21
N TYR A 97 0.67 -7.98 -1.34
CA TYR A 97 1.90 -7.80 -2.12
C TYR A 97 2.04 -6.38 -2.70
N ILE A 98 1.04 -5.91 -3.45
CA ILE A 98 1.07 -4.59 -4.08
C ILE A 98 0.88 -3.49 -3.03
N THR A 99 -0.08 -3.67 -2.13
CA THR A 99 -0.38 -2.70 -1.07
C THR A 99 0.82 -2.52 -0.14
N GLY A 100 1.44 -3.61 0.28
CA GLY A 100 2.64 -3.59 1.11
C GLY A 100 3.86 -3.03 0.36
N ALA A 101 3.99 -3.29 -0.94
CA ALA A 101 5.06 -2.68 -1.74
C ALA A 101 4.89 -1.15 -1.85
N MET A 102 3.65 -0.69 -2.10
CA MET A 102 3.36 0.74 -2.16
C MET A 102 3.62 1.42 -0.81
N ASN A 103 3.18 0.80 0.28
CA ASN A 103 3.42 1.25 1.65
C ASN A 103 4.92 1.26 1.99
N GLY A 104 5.64 0.21 1.63
CA GLY A 104 7.09 0.14 1.84
C GLY A 104 7.82 1.27 1.13
N LEU A 105 7.51 1.55 -0.14
CA LEU A 105 8.08 2.68 -0.86
C LEU A 105 7.69 4.04 -0.25
N PHE A 106 6.44 4.16 0.21
CA PHE A 106 5.97 5.36 0.90
C PHE A 106 6.77 5.61 2.18
N LEU A 107 6.93 4.60 3.04
CA LEU A 107 7.73 4.70 4.27
C LEU A 107 9.21 4.90 3.97
N CYS A 108 9.74 4.28 2.91
CA CYS A 108 11.10 4.53 2.44
C CYS A 108 11.33 6.01 2.07
N ARG A 109 10.33 6.66 1.48
CA ARG A 109 10.37 8.10 1.17
C ARG A 109 10.33 8.93 2.45
N GLU A 110 9.31 8.73 3.29
CA GLU A 110 9.08 9.55 4.49
C GLU A 110 10.28 9.50 5.44
N LEU A 111 10.91 8.34 5.56
CA LEU A 111 12.04 8.13 6.47
C LEU A 111 13.40 8.25 5.78
N SER A 112 13.44 8.61 4.50
CA SER A 112 14.68 8.69 3.71
C SER A 112 15.53 7.40 3.80
N VAL A 113 14.88 6.24 3.87
CA VAL A 113 15.54 4.95 4.09
C VAL A 113 16.59 4.67 3.02
N LEU A 114 16.27 4.99 1.76
CA LEU A 114 17.16 4.77 0.62
C LEU A 114 18.31 5.78 0.53
N ASN A 115 18.29 6.86 1.33
CA ASN A 115 19.42 7.79 1.43
C ASN A 115 20.52 7.24 2.36
N ASN A 116 20.21 6.21 3.16
CA ASN A 116 21.22 5.52 3.94
C ASN A 116 22.06 4.64 2.99
N VAL A 117 23.35 4.97 2.87
CA VAL A 117 24.30 4.29 1.97
C VAL A 117 24.37 2.78 2.24
N THR A 118 24.30 2.35 3.51
CA THR A 118 24.33 0.92 3.86
C THR A 118 23.12 0.22 3.28
N VAL A 119 21.93 0.79 3.49
CA VAL A 119 20.67 0.22 2.99
C VAL A 119 20.64 0.26 1.48
N HIS A 120 21.01 1.38 0.87
CA HIS A 120 21.08 1.54 -0.59
C HIS A 120 21.97 0.47 -1.23
N ASN A 121 23.23 0.37 -0.79
CA ASN A 121 24.18 -0.60 -1.33
C ASN A 121 23.68 -2.03 -1.19
N PHE A 122 22.99 -2.32 -0.09
CA PHE A 122 22.40 -3.63 0.13
C PHE A 122 21.26 -3.93 -0.86
N TYR A 123 20.32 -3.00 -1.04
CA TYR A 123 19.23 -3.18 -2.01
C TYR A 123 19.77 -3.29 -3.45
N VAL A 124 20.83 -2.55 -3.80
CA VAL A 124 21.54 -2.69 -5.08
C VAL A 124 22.14 -4.09 -5.24
N GLN A 125 22.78 -4.64 -4.20
CA GLN A 125 23.32 -6.00 -4.26
C GLN A 125 22.24 -7.06 -4.45
N LEU A 126 21.06 -6.87 -3.84
CA LEU A 126 20.00 -7.87 -3.92
C LEU A 126 19.18 -7.78 -5.22
N TYR A 127 18.76 -6.58 -5.59
CA TYR A 127 17.82 -6.37 -6.69
C TYR A 127 18.47 -5.78 -7.95
N GLY A 128 19.74 -5.39 -7.88
CA GLY A 128 20.45 -4.74 -8.97
C GLY A 128 20.22 -3.23 -9.03
N CYS A 129 21.12 -2.53 -9.73
CA CYS A 129 21.06 -1.08 -9.91
C CYS A 129 19.80 -0.63 -10.65
N ASP A 130 19.38 -1.37 -11.69
CA ASP A 130 18.24 -1.00 -12.54
C ASP A 130 16.94 -0.98 -11.72
N TYR A 131 16.74 -1.98 -10.86
CA TYR A 131 15.60 -2.02 -9.95
C TYR A 131 15.62 -0.83 -8.98
N MET A 132 16.80 -0.46 -8.48
CA MET A 132 16.93 0.68 -7.58
C MET A 132 16.65 2.03 -8.26
N ILE A 133 17.06 2.19 -9.52
CA ILE A 133 16.71 3.36 -10.32
C ILE A 133 15.18 3.44 -10.50
N GLU A 134 14.53 2.31 -10.82
CA GLU A 134 13.06 2.26 -10.92
C GLU A 134 12.37 2.55 -9.58
N CYS A 135 12.90 2.08 -8.45
CA CYS A 135 12.41 2.41 -7.10
C CYS A 135 12.46 3.91 -6.82
N HIS A 136 13.61 4.56 -7.05
CA HIS A 136 13.76 6.00 -6.85
C HIS A 136 12.82 6.80 -7.75
N ARG A 137 12.66 6.37 -9.01
CA ARG A 137 11.72 6.98 -9.96
C ARG A 137 10.26 6.83 -9.52
N ASN A 138 9.89 5.69 -8.95
CA ASN A 138 8.53 5.48 -8.40
C ASN A 138 8.29 6.39 -7.19
N ILE A 139 9.22 6.40 -6.23
CA ILE A 139 9.14 7.25 -5.03
C ILE A 139 9.01 8.73 -5.39
N ALA A 140 9.77 9.20 -6.38
CA ALA A 140 9.75 10.59 -6.83
C ALA A 140 8.40 11.01 -7.45
N GLN A 141 7.57 10.06 -7.91
CA GLN A 141 6.25 10.33 -8.48
C GLN A 141 5.13 10.36 -7.44
N TYR A 142 5.40 9.96 -6.20
CA TYR A 142 4.40 9.95 -5.15
C TYR A 142 3.98 11.37 -4.77
N ASP A 143 2.70 11.55 -4.45
CA ASP A 143 2.18 12.86 -4.05
C ASP A 143 2.85 13.34 -2.75
N SER A 144 3.23 14.62 -2.68
CA SER A 144 3.85 15.17 -1.47
C SER A 144 2.91 15.13 -0.27
N ASN A 145 1.59 15.14 -0.48
CA ASN A 145 0.61 14.95 0.57
C ASN A 145 0.48 13.46 0.94
N GLY A 146 1.14 13.06 2.03
CA GLY A 146 1.11 11.68 2.53
C GLY A 146 -0.29 11.15 2.83
N SER A 147 -1.25 12.01 3.21
CA SER A 147 -2.63 11.59 3.47
C SER A 147 -3.29 10.98 2.23
N LEU A 148 -3.02 11.53 1.03
CA LEU A 148 -3.56 10.97 -0.21
C LEU A 148 -3.03 9.57 -0.48
N ILE A 149 -1.75 9.34 -0.20
CA ILE A 149 -1.11 8.04 -0.37
C ILE A 149 -1.70 7.04 0.63
N LYS A 150 -1.86 7.42 1.91
CA LYS A 150 -2.47 6.58 2.94
C LYS A 150 -3.88 6.12 2.57
N ILE A 151 -4.74 7.04 2.11
CA ILE A 151 -6.08 6.70 1.63
C ILE A 151 -6.00 5.76 0.42
N PHE A 152 -5.08 6.02 -0.50
CA PHE A 152 -4.93 5.22 -1.70
C PHE A 152 -4.40 3.80 -1.42
N ILE A 153 -3.50 3.63 -0.45
CA ILE A 153 -3.09 2.32 0.08
C ILE A 153 -4.31 1.52 0.56
N PHE A 154 -5.27 2.19 1.21
CA PHE A 154 -6.51 1.54 1.64
C PHE A 154 -7.38 1.10 0.46
N ILE A 155 -7.49 1.92 -0.59
CA ILE A 155 -8.17 1.52 -1.84
C ILE A 155 -7.53 0.27 -2.44
N LEU A 156 -6.19 0.16 -2.40
CA LEU A 156 -5.47 -1.02 -2.89
C LEU A 156 -5.68 -2.24 -2.00
N ALA A 157 -5.74 -2.06 -0.68
CA ALA A 157 -6.03 -3.13 0.27
C ALA A 157 -7.38 -3.80 -0.01
N PHE A 158 -8.41 -3.05 -0.39
CA PHE A 158 -9.74 -3.57 -0.73
C PHE A 158 -9.98 -3.73 -2.24
N SER A 159 -8.94 -3.64 -3.06
CA SER A 159 -9.08 -3.74 -4.50
C SER A 159 -9.46 -5.16 -4.93
N THR A 160 -10.46 -5.25 -5.82
CA THR A 160 -10.80 -6.50 -6.51
C THR A 160 -9.74 -6.94 -7.53
N ASN A 161 -8.87 -6.01 -7.94
CA ASN A 161 -8.09 -6.08 -9.17
C ASN A 161 -6.56 -6.08 -8.98
N CYS A 162 -6.05 -6.06 -7.75
CA CYS A 162 -4.59 -6.12 -7.53
C CYS A 162 -3.98 -7.48 -7.94
N SER A 163 -4.81 -8.48 -8.27
CA SER A 163 -4.36 -9.75 -8.88
C SER A 163 -4.11 -9.68 -10.40
N ILE A 164 -4.42 -8.59 -11.10
CA ILE A 164 -4.26 -8.46 -12.57
C ILE A 164 -2.82 -8.80 -13.05
N VAL A 165 -1.84 -8.72 -12.15
CA VAL A 165 -0.42 -8.88 -12.45
C VAL A 165 0.07 -10.31 -12.24
N LYS A 166 -0.54 -11.05 -11.32
CA LYS A 166 -0.32 -12.48 -11.18
C LYS A 166 -1.34 -13.17 -12.05
N CYS A 167 -0.93 -13.64 -13.22
CA CYS A 167 -1.65 -14.70 -13.95
C CYS A 167 -1.58 -16.03 -13.17
N ASP A 168 -1.82 -16.00 -11.85
CA ASP A 168 -1.95 -17.20 -11.05
C ASP A 168 -3.39 -17.68 -11.22
N ASN A 169 -3.53 -18.88 -11.78
CA ASN A 169 -4.80 -19.63 -11.87
C ASN A 169 -5.38 -20.01 -10.49
N GLU A 170 -4.80 -19.51 -9.39
CA GLU A 170 -5.23 -19.81 -8.03
C GLU A 170 -6.39 -18.90 -7.59
N GLY A 171 -7.59 -19.46 -7.72
CA GLY A 171 -8.77 -19.07 -6.95
C GLY A 171 -9.38 -17.75 -7.40
N ASP A 172 -10.01 -17.76 -8.56
CA ASP A 172 -10.76 -16.63 -9.09
C ASP A 172 -11.76 -16.07 -8.05
N ILE A 173 -11.58 -14.81 -7.62
CA ILE A 173 -12.56 -14.10 -6.76
C ILE A 173 -13.96 -14.17 -7.39
N SER A 174 -14.02 -14.27 -8.72
CA SER A 174 -15.23 -14.40 -9.52
C SER A 174 -16.04 -15.66 -9.19
N ILE A 175 -15.44 -16.72 -8.63
CA ILE A 175 -16.09 -18.02 -8.46
C ILE A 175 -16.68 -18.24 -7.06
N THR A 176 -16.18 -17.59 -6.00
CA THR A 176 -16.53 -18.00 -4.61
C THR A 176 -17.15 -16.97 -3.67
N SER A 177 -17.21 -15.66 -3.98
CA SER A 177 -17.76 -14.73 -2.97
C SER A 177 -18.03 -13.29 -3.41
N ASN A 178 -19.29 -12.88 -3.28
CA ASN A 178 -19.86 -11.52 -3.26
C ASN A 178 -18.96 -10.36 -3.78
N PRO A 179 -18.67 -10.31 -5.10
CA PRO A 179 -17.88 -9.23 -5.70
C PRO A 179 -18.54 -7.86 -5.53
N ILE A 180 -19.87 -7.82 -5.38
CA ILE A 180 -20.65 -6.59 -5.21
C ILE A 180 -20.28 -5.89 -3.91
N ASN A 181 -20.18 -6.61 -2.80
CA ASN A 181 -19.81 -6.01 -1.52
C ASN A 181 -18.38 -5.45 -1.54
N LEU A 182 -17.43 -6.18 -2.14
CA LEU A 182 -16.05 -5.72 -2.21
C LEU A 182 -15.90 -4.49 -3.13
N VAL A 183 -16.59 -4.47 -4.27
CA VAL A 183 -16.67 -3.28 -5.14
C VAL A 183 -17.33 -2.11 -4.41
N SER A 184 -18.38 -2.36 -3.63
CA SER A 184 -19.04 -1.33 -2.81
C SER A 184 -18.05 -0.69 -1.82
N ILE A 185 -17.30 -1.50 -1.07
CA ILE A 185 -16.28 -1.05 -0.12
C ILE A 185 -15.20 -0.23 -0.86
N GLN A 186 -14.67 -0.75 -1.97
CA GLN A 186 -13.68 -0.04 -2.79
C GLN A 186 -14.20 1.32 -3.27
N ASN A 187 -15.46 1.38 -3.70
CA ASN A 187 -16.09 2.62 -4.19
C ASN A 187 -16.26 3.67 -3.09
N VAL A 188 -16.50 3.27 -1.85
CA VAL A 188 -16.54 4.21 -0.70
C VAL A 188 -15.20 4.94 -0.60
N TYR A 189 -14.09 4.20 -0.58
CA TYR A 189 -12.75 4.79 -0.44
C TYR A 189 -12.30 5.57 -1.67
N ALA A 190 -12.59 5.08 -2.87
CA ALA A 190 -12.30 5.79 -4.11
C ALA A 190 -13.06 7.12 -4.20
N THR A 191 -14.35 7.12 -3.81
CA THR A 191 -15.18 8.32 -3.77
C THR A 191 -14.67 9.29 -2.73
N MET A 192 -14.32 8.82 -1.53
CA MET A 192 -13.75 9.63 -0.47
C MET A 192 -12.44 10.31 -0.92
N LEU A 193 -11.51 9.57 -1.55
CA LEU A 193 -10.29 10.13 -2.10
C LEU A 193 -10.57 11.18 -3.18
N TRP A 194 -11.50 10.90 -4.09
CA TRP A 194 -11.86 11.82 -5.16
C TRP A 194 -12.41 13.14 -4.60
N LYS A 195 -13.39 13.07 -3.68
CA LYS A 195 -13.94 14.26 -3.02
C LYS A 195 -12.88 15.03 -2.25
N TYR A 196 -11.99 14.32 -1.54
CA TYR A 196 -10.90 14.97 -0.81
C TYR A 196 -9.89 15.68 -1.73
N LEU A 197 -9.56 15.09 -2.88
CA LEU A 197 -8.74 15.72 -3.91
C LEU A 197 -9.41 16.98 -4.50
N VAL A 198 -10.70 16.89 -4.83
CA VAL A 198 -11.46 18.04 -5.36
C VAL A 198 -11.56 19.15 -4.32
N TYR A 199 -11.79 18.79 -3.05
CA TYR A 199 -11.79 19.73 -1.93
C TYR A 199 -10.45 20.46 -1.78
N LEU A 200 -9.32 19.74 -1.83
CA LEU A 200 -8.00 20.34 -1.61
C LEU A 200 -7.47 21.15 -2.80
N TYR A 201 -7.73 20.70 -4.03
CA TYR A 201 -7.01 21.20 -5.21
C TYR A 201 -7.93 21.69 -6.34
N GLY A 202 -9.24 21.50 -6.21
CA GLY A 202 -10.19 21.73 -7.30
C GLY A 202 -10.13 20.66 -8.39
N PHE A 203 -11.12 20.65 -9.27
CA PHE A 203 -11.36 19.55 -10.23
C PHE A 203 -10.16 19.21 -11.13
N LYS A 204 -9.52 20.22 -11.75
CA LYS A 204 -8.46 20.00 -12.75
C LYS A 204 -7.23 19.35 -12.12
N GLU A 205 -6.76 19.89 -10.99
CA GLU A 205 -5.58 19.39 -10.30
C GLU A 205 -5.88 18.05 -9.60
N ALA A 206 -7.10 17.86 -9.08
CA ALA A 206 -7.57 16.58 -8.57
C ALA A 206 -7.46 15.46 -9.63
N ALA A 207 -7.94 15.71 -10.86
CA ALA A 207 -7.86 14.74 -11.94
C ALA A 207 -6.41 14.37 -12.30
N LEU A 208 -5.50 15.35 -12.35
CA LEU A 208 -4.08 15.11 -12.61
C LEU A 208 -3.43 14.27 -11.50
N ARG A 209 -3.69 14.60 -10.23
CA ARG A 209 -3.15 13.88 -9.08
C ARG A 209 -3.69 12.47 -8.97
N PHE A 210 -4.99 12.28 -9.18
CA PHE A 210 -5.59 10.95 -9.20
C PHE A 210 -4.97 10.08 -10.30
N THR A 211 -4.79 10.63 -11.50
CA THR A 211 -4.14 9.93 -12.62
C THR A 211 -2.70 9.55 -12.28
N ARG A 212 -1.95 10.43 -11.59
CA ARG A 212 -0.59 10.11 -11.12
C ARG A 212 -0.58 8.98 -10.09
N LEU A 213 -1.52 8.94 -9.15
CA LEU A 213 -1.63 7.83 -8.19
C LEU A 213 -1.87 6.49 -8.90
N VAL A 214 -2.79 6.45 -9.88
CA VAL A 214 -3.04 5.25 -10.70
C VAL A 214 -1.78 4.85 -11.48
N LYS A 215 -1.12 5.81 -12.15
CA LYS A 215 0.12 5.56 -12.88
C LYS A 215 1.23 5.01 -11.96
N SER A 216 1.38 5.55 -10.76
CA SER A 216 2.37 5.08 -9.78
C SER A 216 2.15 3.61 -9.41
N VAL A 217 0.90 3.15 -9.32
CA VAL A 217 0.61 1.72 -9.11
C VAL A 217 0.97 0.87 -10.33
N LEU A 218 0.68 1.35 -11.54
CA LEU A 218 1.06 0.62 -12.77
C LEU A 218 2.58 0.54 -12.94
N ASP A 219 3.30 1.62 -12.64
CA ASP A 219 4.76 1.66 -12.64
C ASP A 219 5.34 0.74 -11.56
N LEU A 220 4.73 0.72 -10.37
CA LEU A 220 5.08 -0.19 -9.29
C LEU A 220 4.91 -1.64 -9.76
N ILE A 221 3.73 -2.00 -10.26
CA ILE A 221 3.42 -3.32 -10.82
C ILE A 221 4.47 -3.77 -11.84
N SER A 222 4.80 -2.90 -12.80
CA SER A 222 5.80 -3.18 -13.84
C SER A 222 7.18 -3.44 -13.22
N MET A 223 7.59 -2.61 -12.26
CA MET A 223 8.87 -2.75 -11.55
C MET A 223 8.92 -4.06 -10.73
N LEU A 224 7.82 -4.42 -10.05
CA LEU A 224 7.73 -5.65 -9.26
C LEU A 224 7.91 -6.90 -10.13
N ASN A 225 7.45 -6.87 -11.38
CA ASN A 225 7.59 -7.97 -12.34
C ASN A 225 8.97 -8.08 -13.00
N LYS A 226 9.81 -7.05 -12.92
CA LYS A 226 11.15 -7.04 -13.53
C LYS A 226 12.27 -7.43 -12.56
N ALA A 227 11.95 -7.65 -11.28
CA ALA A 227 12.96 -7.87 -10.26
C ALA A 227 13.79 -9.16 -10.57
N PRO A 228 15.13 -9.09 -10.63
CA PRO A 228 15.96 -10.23 -11.01
C PRO A 228 15.96 -11.38 -9.99
N GLN A 229 15.48 -11.15 -8.76
CA GLN A 229 15.31 -12.16 -7.71
C GLN A 229 13.84 -12.35 -7.30
N ILE A 230 12.95 -12.50 -8.30
CA ILE A 230 11.52 -12.76 -8.08
C ILE A 230 11.28 -13.92 -7.10
N GLU A 231 12.02 -15.03 -7.20
CA GLU A 231 11.80 -16.20 -6.32
C GLU A 231 12.13 -15.94 -4.85
N THR A 232 13.29 -15.34 -4.54
CA THR A 232 13.66 -15.00 -3.16
C THR A 232 12.64 -14.04 -2.55
N ARG A 233 12.19 -13.06 -3.33
CA ARG A 233 11.17 -12.12 -2.92
C ARG A 233 9.82 -12.80 -2.71
N HIS A 234 9.38 -13.64 -3.64
CA HIS A 234 8.14 -14.40 -3.51
C HIS A 234 8.14 -15.21 -2.22
N ARG A 235 9.22 -15.92 -1.88
CA ARG A 235 9.31 -16.67 -0.60
C ARG A 235 9.19 -15.79 0.64
N ILE A 236 9.83 -14.62 0.65
CA ILE A 236 9.70 -13.66 1.76
C ILE A 236 8.25 -13.19 1.87
N MET A 237 7.63 -12.88 0.74
CA MET A 237 6.27 -12.40 0.68
C MET A 237 5.24 -13.45 1.04
N ASP A 238 5.41 -14.69 0.61
CA ASP A 238 4.55 -15.81 1.00
C ASP A 238 4.61 -16.04 2.50
N THR A 239 5.78 -15.86 3.12
CA THR A 239 5.92 -15.91 4.59
C THR A 239 5.08 -14.81 5.25
N ILE A 240 5.23 -13.55 4.79
CA ILE A 240 4.53 -12.39 5.35
C ILE A 240 3.01 -12.52 5.14
N ILE A 241 2.58 -12.97 3.96
CA ILE A 241 1.17 -13.22 3.62
C ILE A 241 0.61 -14.29 4.56
N THR A 242 1.28 -15.44 4.67
CA THR A 242 0.82 -16.54 5.53
C THR A 242 0.74 -16.11 7.00
N GLU A 243 1.72 -15.35 7.50
CA GLU A 243 1.72 -14.82 8.86
C GLU A 243 0.57 -13.83 9.08
N THR A 244 0.34 -12.94 8.12
CA THR A 244 -0.77 -11.97 8.16
C THR A 244 -2.13 -12.67 8.11
N GLU A 245 -2.31 -13.66 7.24
CA GLU A 245 -3.54 -14.46 7.15
C GLU A 245 -3.82 -15.21 8.45
N ARG A 246 -2.81 -15.81 9.08
CA ARG A 246 -2.95 -16.51 10.36
C ARG A 246 -3.43 -15.57 11.46
N THR A 247 -2.82 -14.39 11.56
CA THR A 247 -3.17 -13.40 12.59
C THR A 247 -4.57 -12.84 12.37
N LEU A 248 -4.94 -12.53 11.12
CA LEU A 248 -6.17 -11.79 10.82
C LEU A 248 -7.40 -12.68 10.59
N VAL A 249 -7.22 -13.95 10.26
CA VAL A 249 -8.33 -14.79 9.77
C VAL A 249 -8.50 -16.11 10.50
N ILE A 250 -7.52 -16.54 11.31
CA ILE A 250 -7.61 -17.80 12.09
C ILE A 250 -7.91 -17.51 13.57
N GLY A 251 -7.99 -16.23 13.97
CA GLY A 251 -8.30 -15.81 15.34
C GLY A 251 -9.78 -15.83 15.75
N ASP A 252 -10.69 -16.22 14.86
CA ASP A 252 -12.14 -16.34 15.10
C ASP A 252 -12.58 -17.80 15.25
#